data_AF-A0A3D2B5A3-F1
#
_entry.id   AF-A0A3D2B5A3-F1
#
_cell.length_a   1.000
_cell.length_b   1.000
_cell.length_c   1.000
_cell.angle_alpha   90.00
_cell.angle_beta   90.00
_cell.angle_gamma   90.00
#
_symmetry.space_group_name_H-M   'P 1'
#
loop_
_entity.id
_entity.type
_entity.pdbx_description
1 polymer ?
#
loop_
_entity_poly.entity_id
_entity_poly.type
_entity_poly.pdbx_seq_one_letter_code
_entity_poly.pdbx_strand_id
1 'polypeptide(L)'
;MRNLVKYVGIGLLVMGLAACDNSDTKAPAQAASAESNATGQPVSLMDGKLSFSLPADMTDQSGKLGTQANNMHVYSDATGQKAVIVIVGDDTS
;
A
#
# COMPACT_ATOMS: atom_id res chain seq x y z
N MET A 1 2.77 -40.46 29.74
CA MET A 1 2.04 -39.17 29.62
C MET A 1 2.82 -38.19 28.74
N ARG A 2 2.90 -38.43 27.43
CA ARG A 2 3.70 -37.60 26.51
C ARG A 2 2.92 -37.12 25.28
N ASN A 3 1.61 -37.34 25.27
CA ASN A 3 0.71 -36.99 24.15
C ASN A 3 -0.32 -35.91 24.52
N LEU A 4 -0.38 -35.43 25.77
CA LEU A 4 -1.31 -34.37 26.18
C LEU A 4 -0.83 -32.95 25.84
N VAL A 5 0.45 -32.78 25.50
CA VAL A 5 1.05 -31.45 25.23
C VAL A 5 0.63 -30.90 23.85
N LYS A 6 0.08 -31.75 22.97
CA LYS A 6 -0.28 -31.36 21.59
C LYS A 6 -1.66 -30.71 21.44
N TYR A 7 -2.49 -30.72 22.49
CA TYR A 7 -3.86 -30.18 22.40
C TYR A 7 -4.04 -28.80 23.04
N VAL A 8 -3.00 -28.23 23.65
CA VAL A 8 -3.08 -26.89 24.27
C VAL A 8 -2.80 -25.77 23.25
N GLY A 9 -2.14 -26.07 22.13
CA GLY A 9 -1.78 -25.07 21.11
C GLY A 9 -2.92 -24.67 20.16
N ILE A 10 -4.03 -25.41 20.10
CA ILE A 10 -5.14 -25.17 19.17
C ILE A 10 -6.27 -24.33 19.82
N GLY A 11 -6.23 -24.12 21.13
CA GLY A 11 -7.25 -23.31 21.84
C GLY A 11 -7.15 -21.81 21.58
N LEU A 12 -5.99 -21.31 21.15
CA LEU A 12 -5.75 -19.87 20.97
C LEU A 12 -6.24 -19.32 19.62
N LEU A 13 -6.64 -20.19 18.68
CA LEU A 13 -7.08 -19.75 17.34
C LEU A 13 -8.60 -19.47 17.27
N VAL A 14 -9.42 -19.91 18.24
CA VAL A 14 -10.89 -19.83 18.15
C VAL A 14 -11.50 -18.67 18.95
N MET A 15 -10.71 -17.93 19.74
CA MET A 15 -11.16 -16.66 20.33
C MET A 15 -10.98 -15.43 19.42
N GLY A 16 -10.41 -15.59 18.22
CA GLY A 16 -10.30 -14.50 17.25
C GLY A 16 -11.60 -14.23 16.44
N LEU A 17 -12.55 -15.18 16.40
CA LEU A 17 -13.78 -15.05 15.61
C LEU A 17 -15.00 -14.56 16.42
N ALA A 18 -14.89 -14.42 17.75
CA ALA A 18 -15.97 -13.91 18.60
C ALA A 18 -15.86 -12.40 18.90
N ALA A 19 -14.95 -11.67 18.24
CA ALA A 19 -14.89 -10.21 18.32
C ALA A 19 -15.75 -9.51 17.24
N CYS A 20 -16.76 -10.20 16.70
CA CYS A 20 -17.73 -9.64 15.77
C CYS A 20 -19.17 -9.76 16.29
N ASP A 21 -19.36 -9.78 17.61
CA ASP A 21 -20.68 -9.70 18.23
C ASP A 21 -20.62 -8.94 19.56
N ASN A 22 -20.45 -7.61 19.51
CA ASN A 22 -20.83 -6.79 20.66
C ASN A 22 -21.47 -5.49 20.18
N SER A 23 -22.80 -5.50 20.22
CA SER A 23 -23.64 -4.32 20.11
C SER A 23 -23.41 -3.35 21.27
N ASP A 24 -23.49 -2.07 20.93
CA ASP A 24 -23.69 -0.89 21.78
C ASP A 24 -22.55 -0.27 22.59
N THR A 25 -22.22 0.95 22.12
CA THR A 25 -21.72 2.11 22.85
C THR A 25 -20.25 2.11 23.28
N LYS A 26 -19.37 2.53 22.35
CA LYS A 26 -18.79 3.89 22.30
C LYS A 26 -17.45 3.86 21.56
N ALA A 27 -17.39 4.67 20.51
CA ALA A 27 -16.26 4.93 19.63
C ALA A 27 -15.84 3.74 18.74
N PRO A 28 -15.78 3.92 17.41
CA PRO A 28 -14.82 3.12 16.68
C PRO A 28 -13.48 3.41 17.36
N ALA A 29 -12.81 2.38 17.87
CA ALA A 29 -11.37 2.39 17.84
C ALA A 29 -11.05 2.58 16.37
N GLN A 30 -10.89 3.84 15.97
CA GLN A 30 -10.18 4.21 14.77
C GLN A 30 -8.95 3.34 14.87
N ALA A 31 -8.93 2.27 14.07
CA ALA A 31 -7.68 1.77 13.58
C ALA A 31 -7.03 3.06 13.11
N ALA A 32 -6.05 3.53 13.87
CA ALA A 32 -5.00 4.28 13.26
C ALA A 32 -4.54 3.31 12.18
N SER A 33 -5.09 3.47 10.97
CA SER A 33 -4.23 3.74 9.85
C SER A 33 -3.21 4.69 10.45
N ALA A 34 -2.11 4.12 10.93
CA ALA A 34 -0.85 4.78 10.84
C ALA A 34 -0.78 5.09 9.35
N GLU A 35 -1.42 6.21 8.95
CA GLU A 35 -1.05 6.93 7.77
C GLU A 35 0.43 7.06 7.99
N SER A 36 1.18 6.23 7.25
CA SER A 36 2.61 6.32 7.21
C SER A 36 2.88 7.74 6.74
N ASN A 37 3.05 8.64 7.71
CA ASN A 37 3.59 9.98 7.57
C ASN A 37 5.10 9.85 7.27
N ALA A 38 5.48 8.80 6.56
CA ALA A 38 6.70 8.75 5.79
C ALA A 38 6.45 9.76 4.68
N THR A 39 6.88 10.99 4.92
CA THR A 39 6.93 12.07 3.94
C THR A 39 7.41 11.47 2.63
N GLY A 40 6.47 11.32 1.70
CA GLY A 40 6.73 10.63 0.45
C GLY A 40 7.80 11.35 -0.35
N GLN A 41 8.48 10.64 -1.24
CA GLN A 41 9.34 11.29 -2.22
C GLN A 41 8.48 12.20 -3.11
N PRO A 42 8.77 13.51 -3.17
CA PRO A 42 8.03 14.42 -4.04
C PRO A 42 8.37 14.10 -5.49
N VAL A 43 7.33 13.86 -6.29
CA VAL A 43 7.41 13.70 -7.73
C VAL A 43 6.87 14.96 -8.37
N SER A 44 7.59 15.49 -9.36
CA SER A 44 7.15 16.61 -10.20
C SER A 44 7.24 16.22 -11.67
N LEU A 45 6.12 16.36 -12.37
CA LEU A 45 5.96 16.12 -13.80
C LEU A 45 5.47 17.41 -14.48
N MET A 46 5.52 17.45 -15.81
CA MET A 46 5.04 18.59 -16.61
C MET A 46 5.63 19.94 -16.14
N ASP A 47 6.94 19.99 -15.95
CA ASP A 47 7.65 21.17 -15.42
C ASP A 47 7.11 21.67 -14.07
N GLY A 48 6.61 20.74 -13.24
CA GLY A 48 6.08 21.04 -11.90
C GLY A 48 4.60 21.42 -11.87
N LYS A 49 3.89 21.40 -13.01
CA LYS A 49 2.43 21.60 -13.05
C LYS A 49 1.66 20.47 -12.37
N LEU A 50 2.21 19.26 -12.39
CA LEU A 50 1.70 18.12 -11.66
C LEU A 50 2.73 17.71 -10.61
N SER A 51 2.33 17.73 -9.34
CA SER A 51 3.18 17.28 -8.24
C SER A 51 2.38 16.41 -7.26
N PHE A 52 2.98 15.32 -6.81
CA PHE A 52 2.41 14.40 -5.83
C PHE A 52 3.51 13.74 -5.01
N SER A 53 3.16 13.20 -3.85
CA SER A 53 4.10 12.48 -2.99
C SER A 53 3.86 10.98 -3.10
N LEU A 54 4.93 10.21 -3.30
CA LEU A 54 4.87 8.75 -3.31
C LEU A 54 5.45 8.17 -2.02
N PRO A 55 4.91 7.06 -1.50
CA PRO A 55 5.54 6.31 -0.42
C PRO A 55 7.04 6.08 -0.64
N ALA A 56 7.82 6.08 0.44
CA ALA A 56 9.29 6.03 0.38
C ALA A 56 9.84 4.73 -0.24
N ASP A 57 9.04 3.67 -0.29
CA ASP A 57 9.37 2.39 -0.91
C ASP A 57 9.14 2.35 -2.43
N MET A 58 8.54 3.40 -3.01
CA MET A 58 8.30 3.49 -4.46
C MET A 58 9.46 4.17 -5.18
N THR A 59 9.82 3.62 -6.35
CA THR A 59 10.93 4.09 -7.19
C THR A 59 10.48 4.23 -8.64
N ASP A 60 11.11 5.15 -9.37
CA ASP A 60 10.86 5.32 -10.80
C ASP A 60 11.42 4.13 -11.61
N GLN A 61 10.51 3.44 -12.28
CA GLN A 61 10.76 2.31 -13.17
C GLN A 61 10.55 2.68 -14.64
N SER A 62 10.49 3.98 -14.93
CA SER A 62 10.33 4.46 -16.27
C SER A 62 11.49 4.03 -17.18
N GLY A 63 11.16 3.59 -18.39
CA GLY A 63 12.11 3.05 -19.37
C GLY A 63 12.71 1.67 -19.03
N LYS A 64 12.45 1.11 -17.83
CA LYS A 64 12.96 -0.21 -17.43
C LYS A 64 12.00 -1.36 -17.76
N LEU A 65 10.70 -1.08 -17.86
CA LEU A 65 9.66 -2.08 -18.14
C LEU A 65 9.40 -2.34 -19.64
N GLY A 66 10.16 -1.74 -20.56
CA GLY A 66 10.05 -1.97 -22.00
C GLY A 66 10.13 -0.69 -22.83
N THR A 67 9.61 -0.71 -24.06
CA THR A 67 9.46 0.48 -24.91
C THR A 67 8.38 1.37 -24.30
N GLN A 68 8.80 2.18 -23.34
CA GLN A 68 7.94 3.15 -22.69
C GLN A 68 7.48 4.16 -23.73
N ALA A 69 6.17 4.33 -23.87
CA ALA A 69 5.64 5.48 -24.60
C ALA A 69 6.15 6.74 -23.90
N ASN A 70 6.59 7.76 -24.65
CA ASN A 70 7.21 8.97 -24.11
C ASN A 70 6.36 9.69 -23.04
N ASN A 71 5.06 9.38 -22.98
CA ASN A 71 4.09 9.96 -22.07
C ASN A 71 3.85 9.17 -20.77
N MET A 72 4.46 8.00 -20.58
CA MET A 72 4.16 7.16 -19.41
C MET A 72 5.27 7.25 -18.37
N HIS A 73 4.90 7.47 -17.10
CA HIS A 73 5.79 7.38 -15.94
C HIS A 73 5.31 6.26 -15.03
N VAL A 74 6.18 5.32 -14.70
CA VAL A 74 5.82 4.15 -13.87
C VAL A 74 6.63 4.18 -12.59
N TYR A 75 5.96 4.22 -11.46
CA TYR A 75 6.56 4.10 -10.14
C TYR A 75 6.10 2.81 -9.50
N SER A 76 7.02 2.00 -8.97
CA SER A 76 6.64 0.80 -8.23
C SER A 76 7.51 0.57 -7.02
N ASP A 77 7.01 -0.21 -6.09
CA ASP A 77 7.85 -0.81 -5.05
C ASP A 77 8.79 -1.87 -5.65
N ALA A 78 9.76 -2.33 -4.85
CA ALA A 78 10.75 -3.31 -5.29
C ALA A 78 10.13 -4.66 -5.73
N THR A 79 8.93 -5.00 -5.25
CA THR A 79 8.24 -6.24 -5.63
C THR A 79 7.30 -6.08 -6.83
N GLY A 80 6.97 -4.85 -7.22
CA GLY A 80 5.98 -4.56 -8.26
C GLY A 80 4.52 -4.81 -7.85
N GLN A 81 4.25 -5.14 -6.57
CA GLN A 81 2.90 -5.35 -6.06
C GLN A 81 2.14 -4.03 -5.84
N LYS A 82 2.86 -2.92 -5.67
CA LYS A 82 2.34 -1.56 -5.60
C LYS A 82 2.90 -0.77 -6.76
N ALA A 83 2.02 -0.22 -7.59
CA ALA A 83 2.43 0.59 -8.73
C ALA A 83 1.51 1.81 -8.89
N VAL A 84 2.12 2.91 -9.33
CA VAL A 84 1.46 4.14 -9.77
C VAL A 84 1.94 4.40 -11.18
N ILE A 85 1.00 4.51 -12.11
CA ILE A 85 1.29 4.80 -13.52
C ILE A 85 0.66 6.15 -13.84
N VAL A 86 1.48 7.09 -14.31
CA VAL A 86 1.04 8.40 -14.76
C VAL A 86 1.18 8.43 -16.28
N ILE A 87 0.12 8.84 -16.98
CA ILE A 87 0.13 9.04 -18.43
C ILE A 87 -0.11 10.52 -18.67
N VAL A 88 0.87 11.19 -19.29
CA VAL A 88 0.83 12.61 -19.62
C VAL A 88 0.43 12.75 -21.09
N GLY A 89 -0.84 13.06 -21.35
CA GLY A 89 -1.27 13.38 -22.70
C GLY A 89 -0.47 14.56 -23.27
N ASP A 90 0.04 14.38 -24.48
CA ASP A 90 0.58 15.44 -25.31
C ASP A 90 -0.58 16.23 -25.91
N ASP A 91 -0.55 17.56 -25.75
CA ASP A 91 -1.45 18.50 -26.44
C ASP A 91 -1.11 18.50 -27.95
N THR A 92 -1.35 17.38 -28.64
CA THR A 92 -1.31 17.32 -30.10
C THR A 92 -2.62 17.90 -30.61
N SER A 93 -2.67 19.23 -30.69
CA SER A 93 -3.64 19.96 -31.52
C SER A 93 -3.23 19.93 -32.99
#